data_AF-A0AAV4LS49-F1
#
_entry.id   AF-A0AAV4LS49-F1
#
_cell.length_a   1.000
_cell.length_b   1.000
_cell.length_c   1.000
_cell.angle_alpha   90.00
_cell.angle_beta   90.00
_cell.angle_gamma   90.00
#
_symmetry.space_group_name_H-M   'P 1'
#
loop_
_entity.id
_entity.type
_entity.pdbx_description
1 polymer ?
#
loop_
_entity_poly.entity_id
_entity_poly.type
_entity_poly.pdbx_seq_one_letter_code
_entity_poly.pdbx_strand_id
1 'polypeptide(L)'
;MVRRMFLPYYSKARGPPRLRFQVMGIRGRRFLKLVVANQRDPRDGKHMEVLGSLQRRPLNPIPSAIDETHDSLCEIRLRFSRVKFWLGVGCEMGIPVQNALAHANLIPPPPPKFGLRTKGHYHLLSQIAERRAQMHVDQVKAFLNLDEPLFVDESARPEPPEPEECPARTVAEALYPSEMREHMRTPVESDPIEVGYAPPGSGVIRRIVR
;
A
#
# COMPACT_ATOMS: atom_id res chain seq x y z
N MET A 1 4.80 30.94 -32.04
CA MET A 1 4.04 29.77 -32.56
C MET A 1 3.67 28.72 -31.49
N VAL A 2 4.49 28.51 -30.45
CA VAL A 2 4.27 27.45 -29.42
C VAL A 2 3.07 27.67 -28.49
N ARG A 3 2.57 28.91 -28.36
CA ARG A 3 1.43 29.21 -27.49
C ARG A 3 0.17 28.41 -27.87
N ARG A 4 -0.11 28.10 -29.15
CA ARG A 4 -1.36 27.40 -29.51
C ARG A 4 -1.40 25.88 -29.28
N MET A 5 -0.27 25.21 -29.04
CA MET A 5 -0.26 23.73 -28.96
C MET A 5 -0.94 23.17 -27.69
N PHE A 6 -0.93 23.92 -26.59
CA PHE A 6 -1.47 23.46 -25.30
C PHE A 6 -2.62 24.30 -24.76
N LEU A 7 -2.84 25.50 -25.33
CA LEU A 7 -3.77 26.49 -24.80
C LEU A 7 -5.28 26.18 -24.86
N PRO A 8 -5.85 25.32 -25.73
CA PRO A 8 -7.30 25.08 -25.65
C PRO A 8 -7.69 24.32 -24.38
N TYR A 9 -6.75 23.59 -23.78
CA TYR A 9 -7.01 22.70 -22.64
C TYR A 9 -6.16 23.02 -21.40
N TYR A 10 -5.05 23.74 -21.56
CA TYR A 10 -4.31 24.33 -20.46
C TYR A 10 -5.02 25.59 -19.97
N SER A 11 -5.36 25.66 -18.68
CA SER A 11 -5.91 26.87 -18.07
C SER A 11 -5.09 27.26 -16.85
N LYS A 12 -4.42 28.42 -16.92
CA LYS A 12 -3.62 28.95 -15.80
C LYS A 12 -4.44 29.08 -14.51
N ALA A 13 -5.74 29.37 -14.63
CA ALA A 13 -6.66 29.47 -13.48
C ALA A 13 -6.93 28.12 -12.79
N ARG A 14 -6.77 27.01 -13.53
CA ARG A 14 -6.97 25.64 -13.03
C ARG A 14 -5.70 24.99 -12.47
N GLY A 15 -4.60 25.75 -12.40
CA GLY A 15 -3.34 25.32 -11.83
C GLY A 15 -2.37 24.70 -12.85
N PRO A 16 -1.17 24.30 -12.41
CA PRO A 16 -0.17 23.67 -13.26
C PRO A 16 -0.67 22.33 -13.84
N PRO A 17 -0.07 21.86 -14.94
CA PRO A 17 -0.35 20.53 -15.46
C PRO A 17 0.15 19.47 -14.47
N ARG A 18 -0.61 18.38 -14.36
CA ARG A 18 -0.33 17.23 -13.51
C ARG A 18 -0.58 15.94 -14.27
N LEU A 19 0.34 14.97 -14.14
CA LEU A 19 0.14 13.60 -14.59
C LEU A 19 -0.71 12.83 -13.58
N ARG A 20 -1.80 12.23 -14.06
CA ARG A 20 -2.74 11.48 -13.23
C ARG A 20 -3.43 10.37 -14.00
N PHE A 21 -4.05 9.45 -13.25
CA PHE A 21 -4.89 8.40 -13.82
C PHE A 21 -6.37 8.77 -13.78
N GLN A 22 -7.03 8.65 -14.94
CA GLN A 22 -8.48 8.61 -15.04
C GLN A 22 -8.96 7.16 -15.03
N VAL A 23 -10.06 6.89 -14.34
CA VAL A 23 -10.62 5.53 -14.25
C VAL A 23 -11.64 5.36 -15.34
N MET A 24 -11.42 4.39 -16.22
CA MET A 24 -12.32 4.07 -17.33
C MET A 24 -12.78 2.62 -17.23
N GLY A 25 -13.83 2.29 -17.96
CA GLY A 25 -14.43 0.95 -17.99
C GLY A 25 -15.49 0.73 -16.93
N ILE A 26 -15.80 -0.53 -16.68
CA ILE A 26 -16.93 -0.97 -15.84
C ILE A 26 -16.39 -1.55 -14.52
N ARG A 27 -17.22 -1.58 -13.47
CA ARG A 27 -16.89 -2.27 -12.21
C ARG A 27 -16.42 -3.71 -12.50
N GLY A 28 -15.26 -4.10 -11.95
CA GLY A 28 -14.65 -5.42 -12.16
C GLY A 28 -13.77 -5.55 -13.41
N ARG A 29 -13.88 -4.60 -14.36
CA ARG A 29 -13.08 -4.52 -15.60
C ARG A 29 -12.66 -3.06 -15.86
N ARG A 30 -11.99 -2.47 -14.89
CA ARG A 30 -11.51 -1.08 -14.95
C ARG A 30 -10.10 -1.03 -15.54
N PHE A 31 -9.87 -0.07 -16.40
CA PHE A 31 -8.53 0.29 -16.85
C PHE A 31 -8.26 1.76 -16.52
N LEU A 32 -6.98 2.07 -16.33
CA LEU A 32 -6.52 3.40 -16.00
C LEU A 32 -5.99 4.05 -17.26
N LYS A 33 -6.44 5.27 -17.54
CA LYS A 33 -5.91 6.09 -18.63
C LYS A 33 -4.88 7.04 -18.04
N LEU A 34 -3.64 7.01 -18.53
CA LEU A 34 -2.61 7.97 -18.14
C LEU A 34 -2.80 9.27 -18.92
N VAL A 35 -2.95 10.36 -18.19
CA VAL A 35 -3.44 11.62 -18.75
C VAL A 35 -2.71 12.80 -18.13
N VAL A 36 -2.49 13.83 -18.93
CA VAL A 36 -2.07 15.17 -18.47
C VAL A 36 -3.31 16.04 -18.36
N ALA A 37 -3.53 16.65 -17.19
CA ALA A 37 -4.65 17.55 -16.96
C ALA A 37 -4.24 18.68 -16.02
N ASN A 38 -5.06 19.73 -15.91
CA ASN A 38 -4.80 20.78 -14.92
C ASN A 38 -5.07 20.24 -13.50
N GLN A 39 -4.34 20.73 -12.51
CA GLN A 39 -4.41 20.25 -11.14
C GLN A 39 -5.82 20.31 -10.52
N ARG A 40 -6.58 21.37 -10.80
CA ARG A 40 -7.95 21.61 -10.26
C ARG A 40 -9.07 20.95 -11.07
N ASP A 41 -8.77 20.36 -12.23
CA ASP A 41 -9.81 19.67 -13.01
C ASP A 41 -10.33 18.43 -12.27
N PRO A 42 -11.62 18.08 -12.38
CA PRO A 42 -12.13 16.85 -11.77
C PRO A 42 -11.42 15.62 -12.34
N ARG A 43 -11.30 14.55 -11.53
CA ARG A 43 -10.49 13.36 -11.83
C ARG A 43 -10.73 12.83 -13.25
N ASP A 44 -11.98 12.48 -13.53
CA ASP A 44 -12.41 11.89 -14.80
C ASP A 44 -12.98 12.95 -15.77
N GLY A 45 -12.59 14.22 -15.60
CA GLY A 45 -13.02 15.33 -16.44
C GLY A 45 -12.16 15.55 -17.69
N LYS A 46 -12.27 16.78 -18.20
CA LYS A 46 -11.49 17.27 -19.34
C LYS A 46 -9.99 17.19 -19.02
N HIS A 47 -9.23 16.82 -20.04
CA HIS A 47 -7.78 16.68 -19.96
C HIS A 47 -7.10 17.30 -21.19
N MET A 48 -5.79 17.55 -21.06
CA MET A 48 -4.98 18.15 -22.11
C MET A 48 -4.55 17.11 -23.13
N GLU A 49 -3.98 16.00 -22.66
CA GLU A 49 -3.42 14.96 -23.52
C GLU A 49 -3.52 13.57 -22.89
N VAL A 50 -3.71 12.56 -23.74
CA VAL A 50 -3.67 11.15 -23.37
C VAL A 50 -2.29 10.59 -23.68
N LEU A 51 -1.62 10.06 -22.65
CA LEU A 51 -0.28 9.49 -22.80
C LEU A 51 -0.29 7.98 -22.94
N GLY A 52 -1.29 7.31 -22.39
CA GLY A 52 -1.33 5.85 -22.42
C GLY A 52 -2.48 5.23 -21.65
N SER A 53 -2.44 3.91 -21.55
CA SER A 53 -3.40 3.09 -20.81
C SER A 53 -2.66 2.02 -19.99
N LEU A 54 -3.15 1.79 -18.79
CA LEU A 54 -2.66 0.81 -17.84
C LEU A 54 -3.82 -0.11 -17.45
N GLN A 55 -3.66 -1.41 -17.67
CA GLN A 55 -4.56 -2.40 -17.11
C GLN A 55 -4.19 -2.65 -15.65
N ARG A 56 -5.18 -2.55 -14.76
CA ARG A 56 -4.99 -2.71 -13.31
C ARG A 56 -5.31 -4.12 -12.82
N ARG A 57 -6.13 -4.83 -13.59
CA ARG A 57 -6.39 -6.24 -13.39
C ARG A 57 -5.38 -6.97 -14.27
N PRO A 58 -4.67 -7.98 -13.74
CA PRO A 58 -3.81 -8.77 -14.57
C PRO A 58 -4.66 -9.52 -15.61
N LEU A 59 -4.09 -9.67 -16.80
CA LEU A 59 -4.67 -10.59 -17.77
C LEU A 59 -4.62 -11.99 -17.16
N ASN A 60 -5.66 -12.81 -17.41
CA ASN A 60 -5.52 -14.25 -17.14
C ASN A 60 -4.20 -14.71 -17.76
N PRO A 61 -3.41 -15.56 -17.09
CA PRO A 61 -2.15 -16.02 -17.65
C PRO A 61 -2.42 -16.47 -19.08
N ILE A 62 -1.76 -15.80 -20.03
CA ILE A 62 -1.64 -16.35 -21.37
C ILE A 62 -0.86 -17.64 -21.11
N PRO A 63 -1.31 -18.81 -21.55
CA PRO A 63 -0.46 -19.99 -21.55
C PRO A 63 0.72 -19.64 -22.45
N SER A 64 1.82 -19.17 -21.84
CA SER A 64 3.10 -19.04 -22.50
C SER A 64 3.49 -20.45 -22.94
N ALA A 65 4.17 -20.56 -24.08
CA ALA A 65 4.72 -21.83 -24.57
C ALA A 65 5.86 -22.40 -23.68
N ILE A 66 5.97 -21.89 -22.47
CA ILE A 66 6.96 -22.20 -21.44
C ILE A 66 6.09 -22.53 -20.23
N ASP A 67 6.13 -23.78 -19.77
CA ASP A 67 5.39 -24.37 -18.65
C ASP A 67 5.81 -23.77 -17.29
N GLU A 68 5.85 -22.45 -17.22
CA GLU A 68 6.04 -21.68 -16.00
C GLU A 68 4.78 -20.82 -15.80
N THR A 69 4.01 -21.09 -14.75
CA THR A 69 2.99 -20.14 -14.33
C THR A 69 3.60 -18.84 -13.91
N HIS A 70 3.57 -17.88 -14.82
CA HIS A 70 3.88 -16.51 -14.50
C HIS A 70 2.79 -15.92 -13.61
N ASP A 71 3.26 -15.20 -12.59
CA ASP A 71 2.44 -14.24 -11.89
C ASP A 71 1.72 -13.33 -12.90
N SER A 72 0.46 -13.08 -12.58
CA SER A 72 -0.52 -12.41 -13.40
C SER A 72 0.03 -11.11 -14.08
N LEU A 73 0.16 -11.11 -15.42
CA LEU A 73 0.77 -10.01 -16.18
C LEU A 73 -0.16 -8.79 -16.32
N CYS A 74 0.36 -7.59 -16.07
CA CYS A 74 -0.36 -6.33 -16.29
C CYS A 74 0.18 -5.57 -17.51
N GLU A 75 -0.70 -5.23 -18.45
CA GLU A 75 -0.30 -4.51 -19.65
C GLU A 75 -0.20 -2.98 -19.44
N ILE A 76 0.91 -2.39 -19.89
CA ILE A 76 1.15 -0.95 -19.90
C ILE A 76 1.43 -0.48 -21.33
N ARG A 77 0.56 0.38 -21.88
CA ARG A 77 0.77 1.03 -23.18
C ARG A 77 1.06 2.52 -22.98
N LEU A 78 2.24 2.99 -23.39
CA LEU A 78 2.67 4.39 -23.21
C LEU A 78 3.19 5.01 -24.51
N ARG A 79 2.90 6.29 -24.73
CA ARG A 79 3.52 7.13 -25.76
C ARG A 79 4.81 7.75 -25.24
N PHE A 80 5.92 7.01 -25.33
CA PHE A 80 7.21 7.37 -24.74
C PHE A 80 7.68 8.80 -25.03
N SER A 81 7.63 9.25 -26.29
CA SER A 81 8.08 10.60 -26.67
C SER A 81 7.30 11.71 -25.96
N ARG A 82 5.99 11.51 -25.80
CA ARG A 82 5.12 12.49 -25.13
C ARG A 82 5.29 12.46 -23.62
N VAL A 83 5.45 11.27 -23.03
CA VAL A 83 5.76 11.14 -21.60
C VAL A 83 7.07 11.85 -21.27
N LYS A 84 8.14 11.61 -22.05
CA LYS A 84 9.44 12.28 -21.87
C LYS A 84 9.34 13.81 -21.98
N PHE A 85 8.57 14.31 -22.95
CA PHE A 85 8.28 15.74 -23.05
C PHE A 85 7.66 16.30 -21.76
N TRP A 86 6.62 15.66 -21.23
CA TRP A 86 5.94 16.14 -20.02
C TRP A 86 6.79 16.00 -18.75
N LEU A 87 7.65 14.99 -18.68
CA LEU A 87 8.67 14.88 -17.63
C LEU A 87 9.68 16.03 -17.73
N GLY A 88 10.14 16.37 -18.94
CA GLY A 88 11.05 17.51 -19.17
C GLY A 88 10.43 18.87 -18.84
N VAL A 89 9.10 19.00 -18.96
CA VAL A 89 8.35 20.19 -18.50
C VAL A 89 8.27 20.28 -16.97
N GLY A 90 8.59 19.21 -16.22
CA GLY A 90 8.51 19.19 -14.76
C GLY A 90 7.08 19.02 -14.24
N CYS A 91 6.26 18.25 -14.95
CA CYS A 91 4.85 18.02 -14.59
C CYS A 91 4.73 17.25 -13.25
N GLU A 92 3.92 17.76 -12.31
CA GLU A 92 3.72 17.08 -11.02
C GLU A 92 3.01 15.73 -11.25
N MET A 93 3.35 14.70 -10.48
CA MET A 93 2.77 13.38 -10.65
C MET A 93 2.54 12.68 -9.32
N GLY A 94 1.42 11.95 -9.21
CA GLY A 94 1.13 11.16 -8.01
C GLY A 94 1.92 9.85 -7.96
N ILE A 95 2.11 9.30 -6.76
CA ILE A 95 2.84 8.05 -6.50
C ILE A 95 2.38 6.84 -7.33
N PRO A 96 1.08 6.58 -7.58
CA PRO A 96 0.70 5.48 -8.46
C PRO A 96 1.20 5.67 -9.90
N VAL A 97 1.25 6.91 -10.39
CA VAL A 97 1.79 7.22 -11.72
C VAL A 97 3.31 7.04 -11.72
N GLN A 98 3.97 7.45 -10.63
CA GLN A 98 5.41 7.26 -10.47
C GLN A 98 5.77 5.78 -10.54
N ASN A 99 5.06 4.92 -9.82
CA ASN A 99 5.24 3.47 -9.90
C ASN A 99 5.07 2.94 -11.33
N ALA A 100 4.02 3.36 -12.04
CA ALA A 100 3.79 2.90 -13.42
C ALA A 100 4.88 3.34 -14.39
N LEU A 101 5.41 4.56 -14.25
CA LEU A 101 6.55 5.02 -15.05
C LEU A 101 7.87 4.34 -14.64
N ALA A 102 8.02 3.98 -13.36
CA ALA A 102 9.15 3.22 -12.87
C ALA A 102 9.16 1.78 -13.40
N HIS A 103 8.00 1.11 -13.44
CA HIS A 103 7.86 -0.19 -14.10
C HIS A 103 8.18 -0.13 -15.61
N ALA A 104 7.98 1.03 -16.24
CA ALA A 104 8.36 1.28 -17.63
C ALA A 104 9.82 1.77 -17.79
N ASN A 105 10.63 1.76 -16.72
CA ASN A 105 12.03 2.20 -16.68
C ASN A 105 12.25 3.65 -17.17
N LEU A 106 11.26 4.54 -17.00
CA LEU A 106 11.38 5.95 -17.39
C LEU A 106 11.87 6.85 -16.27
N ILE A 107 11.58 6.49 -15.03
CA ILE A 107 12.00 7.19 -13.82
C ILE A 107 12.44 6.15 -12.78
N PRO A 108 13.30 6.50 -11.81
CA PRO A 108 13.57 5.62 -10.70
C PRO A 108 12.28 5.34 -9.89
N PRO A 109 12.17 4.17 -9.23
CA PRO A 109 11.05 3.88 -8.36
C PRO A 109 10.98 4.94 -7.25
N PRO A 110 9.78 5.50 -6.99
CA PRO A 110 9.66 6.52 -5.96
C PRO A 110 9.94 5.92 -4.57
N PRO A 111 10.40 6.75 -3.61
CA PRO A 111 10.56 6.29 -2.26
C PRO A 111 9.22 5.74 -1.75
N PRO A 112 9.22 4.63 -1.00
CA PRO A 112 7.98 4.08 -0.46
C PRO A 112 7.31 5.13 0.44
N LYS A 113 5.98 5.26 0.31
CA LYS A 113 5.16 6.29 1.00
C LYS A 113 5.39 6.33 2.50
N PHE A 114 5.48 5.14 3.04
CA PHE A 114 6.07 4.92 4.33
C PHE A 114 7.50 4.54 4.00
N GLY A 115 8.48 5.18 4.64
CA GLY A 115 9.85 4.71 4.53
C GLY A 115 9.85 3.20 4.76
N LEU A 116 10.92 2.50 4.36
CA LEU A 116 11.08 1.08 4.68
C LEU A 116 10.90 0.76 6.19
N ARG A 117 10.60 1.74 7.06
CA ARG A 117 10.08 1.75 8.44
C ARG A 117 8.54 1.86 8.67
N THR A 118 7.62 1.48 7.78
CA THR A 118 6.52 0.58 8.26
C THR A 118 6.90 -0.88 8.07
N LYS A 119 8.21 -1.10 8.08
CA LYS A 119 8.83 -2.09 8.94
C LYS A 119 9.23 -1.52 10.35
N GLY A 120 8.64 -0.40 10.85
CA GLY A 120 9.08 0.30 12.09
C GLY A 120 8.17 1.39 12.72
N HIS A 121 7.11 0.99 13.43
CA HIS A 121 6.51 1.56 14.68
C HIS A 121 6.53 3.06 15.11
N TYR A 122 6.80 4.08 14.29
CA TYR A 122 7.00 5.46 14.81
C TYR A 122 5.84 6.03 15.67
N HIS A 123 4.57 5.88 15.27
CA HIS A 123 3.44 6.41 16.04
C HIS A 123 3.15 5.64 17.32
N LEU A 124 3.35 4.33 17.29
CA LEU A 124 3.20 3.47 18.45
C LEU A 124 4.31 3.76 19.47
N LEU A 125 5.52 4.07 19.01
CA LEU A 125 6.66 4.52 19.84
C LEU A 125 6.44 5.94 20.42
N SER A 126 5.85 6.86 19.65
CA SER A 126 5.44 8.18 20.16
C SER A 126 4.44 8.04 21.30
N GLN A 127 3.40 7.21 21.10
CA GLN A 127 2.36 6.97 22.11
C GLN A 127 2.89 6.28 23.36
N ILE A 128 3.86 5.36 23.23
CA ILE A 128 4.51 4.71 24.38
C ILE A 128 5.39 5.70 25.15
N ALA A 129 6.14 6.56 24.46
CA ALA A 129 6.98 7.58 25.08
C ALA A 129 6.14 8.63 25.83
N GLU A 130 5.05 9.10 25.22
CA GLU A 130 4.08 10.02 25.83
C GLU A 130 3.44 9.40 27.08
N ARG A 131 3.03 8.12 26.98
CA ARG A 131 2.43 7.39 28.12
C ARG A 131 3.41 7.21 29.28
N ARG A 132 4.69 6.93 29.01
CA ARG A 132 5.74 6.81 30.06
C ARG A 132 6.04 8.14 30.75
N ALA A 133 6.07 9.23 29.98
CA ALA A 133 6.28 10.56 30.53
C ALA A 133 5.12 10.99 31.46
N GLN A 134 3.89 10.69 31.07
CA GLN A 134 2.70 10.94 31.90
C GLN A 134 2.74 10.15 33.21
N MET A 135 3.01 8.83 33.13
CA MET A 135 3.17 7.97 34.31
C MET A 135 4.25 8.49 35.27
N HIS A 136 5.39 8.97 34.74
CA HIS A 136 6.46 9.53 35.56
C HIS A 136 6.06 10.83 36.26
N VAL A 137 5.39 11.73 35.54
CA VAL A 137 4.88 12.98 36.10
C VAL A 137 3.85 12.70 37.20
N ASP A 138 2.98 11.71 37.01
CA ASP A 138 1.96 11.34 37.99
C ASP A 138 2.58 10.66 39.22
N GLN A 139 3.62 9.85 39.05
CA GLN A 139 4.42 9.30 40.17
C GLN A 139 5.13 10.40 40.97
N VAL A 140 5.74 11.37 40.30
CA VAL A 140 6.40 12.51 40.96
C VAL A 140 5.37 13.35 41.71
N LYS A 141 4.21 13.62 41.11
CA LYS A 141 3.11 14.32 41.79
C LYS A 141 2.59 13.53 42.98
N ALA A 142 2.41 12.21 42.84
CA ALA A 142 1.99 11.35 43.94
C ALA A 142 3.02 11.33 45.07
N PHE A 143 4.32 11.25 44.75
CA PHE A 143 5.41 11.33 45.71
C PHE A 143 5.46 12.69 46.44
N LEU A 144 5.26 13.79 45.72
CA LEU A 144 5.25 15.13 46.29
C LEU A 144 3.97 15.44 47.09
N ASN A 145 2.88 14.71 46.83
CA ASN A 145 1.59 14.88 47.51
C ASN A 145 1.43 13.94 48.73
N LEU A 146 2.42 13.11 49.05
CA LEU A 146 2.38 12.21 50.21
C LEU A 146 3.28 12.76 51.31
N ASP A 147 2.75 12.83 52.53
CA ASP A 147 3.46 13.31 53.70
C ASP A 147 4.43 12.25 54.30
N GLU A 148 4.36 10.99 53.83
CA GLU A 148 5.22 9.87 54.27
C GLU A 148 6.06 9.27 53.11
N PRO A 149 7.31 8.83 53.35
CA PRO A 149 8.19 8.32 52.29
C PRO A 149 7.77 6.92 51.80
N LEU A 150 7.64 6.78 50.47
CA LEU A 150 7.29 5.53 49.78
C LEU A 150 8.47 4.53 49.79
N PHE A 151 8.35 3.45 50.56
CA PHE A 151 9.20 2.25 50.43
C PHE A 151 8.63 1.39 49.29
N VAL A 152 9.41 1.18 48.22
CA VAL A 152 8.99 0.32 47.11
C VAL A 152 9.41 -1.10 47.44
N ASP A 153 8.44 -1.95 47.80
CA ASP A 153 8.68 -3.38 47.95
C ASP A 153 8.99 -4.00 46.58
N GLU A 154 10.24 -4.44 46.40
CA GLU A 154 10.73 -5.01 45.13
C GLU A 154 9.96 -6.28 44.70
N SER A 155 9.33 -6.97 45.65
CA SER A 155 8.50 -8.17 45.45
C SER A 155 7.15 -7.91 44.77
N ALA A 156 6.69 -6.65 44.70
CA ALA A 156 5.43 -6.29 44.05
C ALA A 156 5.57 -5.97 42.55
N ARG A 157 6.78 -6.06 41.99
CA ARG A 157 6.97 -5.91 40.54
C ARG A 157 6.36 -7.11 39.82
N PRO A 158 5.47 -6.91 38.84
CA PRO A 158 4.90 -8.04 38.10
C PRO A 158 6.01 -8.72 37.29
N GLU A 159 6.21 -10.02 37.55
CA GLU A 159 7.15 -10.83 36.80
C GLU A 159 6.67 -10.98 35.34
N PRO A 160 7.57 -10.93 34.35
CA PRO A 160 7.20 -11.13 32.95
C PRO A 160 6.65 -12.55 32.75
N PRO A 161 5.64 -12.74 31.88
CA PRO A 161 5.07 -14.06 31.64
C PRO A 161 6.12 -15.00 31.02
N GLU A 162 6.19 -16.22 31.51
CA GLU A 162 7.10 -17.23 31.01
C GLU A 162 6.80 -17.59 29.55
N PRO A 163 7.83 -17.85 28.71
CA PRO A 163 7.69 -17.99 27.26
C PRO A 163 6.86 -19.20 26.80
N GLU A 164 6.50 -20.11 27.70
CA GLU A 164 5.68 -21.28 27.40
C GLU A 164 4.21 -20.92 27.17
N GLU A 165 3.72 -19.82 27.76
CA GLU A 165 2.33 -19.36 27.67
C GLU A 165 2.16 -18.16 26.71
N CYS A 166 2.87 -18.16 25.59
CA CYS A 166 2.56 -17.18 24.54
C CYS A 166 1.14 -17.46 23.99
N PRO A 167 0.27 -16.45 23.87
CA PRO A 167 -1.13 -16.65 23.44
C PRO A 167 -1.24 -17.25 22.04
N ALA A 168 -0.24 -17.00 21.18
CA ALA A 168 -0.14 -17.62 19.86
C ALA A 168 0.02 -19.15 19.93
N ARG A 169 0.65 -19.66 21.00
CA ARG A 169 0.88 -21.09 21.24
C ARG A 169 -0.39 -21.76 21.76
N THR A 170 -1.05 -21.17 22.76
CA THR A 170 -2.34 -21.67 23.31
C THR A 170 -3.42 -21.80 22.22
N VAL A 171 -3.47 -20.83 21.30
CA VAL A 171 -4.41 -20.85 20.17
C VAL A 171 -4.05 -21.93 19.16
N ALA A 172 -2.76 -22.09 18.83
CA ALA A 172 -2.30 -23.17 17.95
C ALA A 172 -2.54 -24.56 18.55
N GLU A 173 -2.49 -24.67 19.89
CA GLU A 173 -2.76 -25.91 20.59
C GLU A 173 -4.26 -26.26 20.58
N ALA A 174 -5.13 -25.32 20.92
CA ALA A 174 -6.57 -25.57 20.91
C ALA A 174 -7.11 -25.94 19.52
N LEU A 175 -6.51 -25.41 18.46
CA LEU A 175 -7.01 -25.59 17.09
C LEU A 175 -6.55 -26.88 16.41
N TYR A 176 -5.33 -27.38 16.68
CA TYR A 176 -4.75 -28.46 15.92
C TYR A 176 -4.42 -29.68 16.80
N PRO A 177 -4.79 -30.91 16.38
CA PRO A 177 -4.35 -32.15 17.03
C PRO A 177 -2.82 -32.26 17.08
N SER A 178 -2.29 -32.96 18.08
CA SER A 178 -0.85 -33.06 18.37
C SER A 178 0.01 -33.41 17.15
N GLU A 179 -0.42 -34.39 16.37
CA GLU A 179 0.29 -34.88 15.17
C GLU A 179 0.45 -33.77 14.11
N MET A 180 -0.55 -32.90 13.96
CA MET A 180 -0.51 -31.81 12.98
C MET A 180 0.39 -30.67 13.42
N ARG A 181 0.54 -30.46 14.74
CA ARG A 181 1.46 -29.43 15.28
C ARG A 181 2.91 -29.75 14.97
N GLU A 182 3.26 -31.04 14.95
CA GLU A 182 4.61 -31.51 14.59
C GLU A 182 4.88 -31.26 13.11
N HIS A 183 3.90 -31.54 12.23
CA HIS A 183 4.00 -31.23 10.80
C HIS A 183 4.01 -29.72 10.47
N MET A 184 3.44 -28.86 11.33
CA MET A 184 3.60 -27.40 11.18
C MET A 184 4.97 -26.89 11.63
N ARG A 185 5.65 -27.62 12.52
CA ARG A 185 7.02 -27.30 12.95
C ARG A 185 8.06 -27.76 11.93
N THR A 186 7.74 -28.79 11.14
CA THR A 186 8.56 -29.17 10.00
C THR A 186 8.45 -28.09 8.91
N PRO A 187 9.55 -27.44 8.51
CA PRO A 187 9.53 -26.51 7.39
C PRO A 187 9.02 -27.23 6.14
N VAL A 188 7.91 -26.76 5.57
CA VAL A 188 7.34 -27.33 4.35
C VAL A 188 8.12 -26.79 3.16
N GLU A 189 8.92 -27.64 2.52
CA GLU A 189 9.42 -27.37 1.18
C GLU A 189 8.22 -27.37 0.24
N SER A 190 7.88 -26.21 -0.33
CA SER A 190 6.74 -26.05 -1.22
C SER A 190 7.21 -26.17 -2.66
N ASP A 191 6.67 -27.17 -3.36
CA ASP A 191 6.78 -27.27 -4.81
C ASP A 191 5.97 -26.12 -5.45
N PRO A 192 6.46 -25.48 -6.52
CA PRO A 192 5.80 -24.31 -7.09
C PRO A 192 4.43 -24.66 -7.70
N ILE A 193 3.39 -23.90 -7.32
CA ILE A 193 2.00 -24.14 -7.75
C ILE A 193 1.59 -23.18 -8.84
N GLU A 194 1.15 -23.80 -9.92
CA GLU A 194 0.53 -23.20 -11.07
C GLU A 194 -0.96 -22.85 -10.83
N VAL A 195 -1.33 -21.57 -10.93
CA VAL A 195 -2.69 -21.09 -10.64
C VAL A 195 -3.49 -20.80 -11.92
N GLY A 196 -4.54 -21.59 -12.14
CA GLY A 196 -5.61 -21.32 -13.10
C GLY A 196 -6.97 -21.33 -12.42
N TYR A 197 -7.66 -20.18 -12.43
CA TYR A 197 -8.94 -19.97 -11.74
C TYR A 197 -10.15 -20.35 -12.62
N ALA A 198 -11.03 -21.09 -11.96
CA ALA A 198 -12.48 -21.26 -12.08
C ALA A 198 -13.29 -20.43 -13.09
N PRO A 199 -14.45 -20.97 -13.49
CA PRO A 199 -15.51 -20.14 -14.04
C PRO A 199 -16.87 -20.47 -13.37
N PRO A 200 -17.94 -19.74 -13.72
CA PRO A 200 -18.37 -18.63 -12.89
C PRO A 200 -19.91 -18.59 -12.85
N GLY A 201 -20.53 -19.17 -11.82
CA GLY A 201 -21.99 -19.29 -11.75
C GLY A 201 -22.67 -18.46 -10.66
N SER A 202 -22.03 -18.23 -9.51
CA SER A 202 -22.70 -17.57 -8.39
C SER A 202 -22.04 -16.24 -8.10
N GLY A 203 -22.53 -15.23 -8.82
CA GLY A 203 -22.27 -13.85 -8.47
C GLY A 203 -22.94 -13.45 -7.15
N VAL A 204 -22.83 -12.15 -6.90
CA VAL A 204 -23.61 -11.36 -5.94
C VAL A 204 -22.92 -11.26 -4.58
N ILE A 205 -22.02 -10.28 -4.40
CA ILE A 205 -22.31 -8.87 -4.07
C ILE A 205 -23.20 -8.77 -2.83
N ARG A 206 -22.68 -8.12 -1.78
CA ARG A 206 -23.29 -7.04 -0.97
C ARG A 206 -22.59 -7.04 0.39
N ARG A 207 -22.41 -5.94 1.09
CA ARG A 207 -22.68 -4.51 0.91
C ARG A 207 -21.98 -3.91 2.14
N ILE A 208 -21.08 -2.97 1.95
CA ILE A 208 -20.42 -2.29 3.07
C ILE A 208 -21.40 -1.27 3.66
N VAL A 209 -21.69 -1.43 4.94
CA VAL A 209 -22.12 -0.41 5.93
C VAL A 209 -21.69 -1.00 7.29
N ARG A 210 -20.92 -0.37 8.18
CA ARG A 210 -20.40 1.00 8.32
C ARG A 210 -18.96 0.90 8.82
#